data_AF-A0A6L8V6S0-F1
#
_entry.id   AF-A0A6L8V6S0-F1
#
_cell.length_a   1.000
_cell.length_b   1.000
_cell.length_c   1.000
_cell.angle_alpha   90.00
_cell.angle_beta   90.00
_cell.angle_gamma   90.00
#
_symmetry.space_group_name_H-M   'P 1'
#
loop_
_entity.id
_entity.type
_entity.pdbx_description
1 polymer ?
#
loop_
_entity_poly.entity_id
_entity_poly.type
_entity_poly.pdbx_seq_one_letter_code
_entity_poly.pdbx_strand_id
1 'polypeptide(L)'
;MKTINQWILQLLLALLSLSTIGIYFYFKNQTYFEFLNWNLFLAWIPNLFALLTYLLHLRRPSLIVHVFMFIFGLGWLLFLPNAPYIITDFIHLTLLKELYITKKAWSMEYWNDFFTIFLYAWNGLLLGCSSMYMIHVVMTKHWGHILSWLLMIVTSLLSGYGILLGREYRLNSWDALLDIDIVNTLEKSIHKEAIIFCVLVGFVIFAMYTTFYLLINGIGSTRLATNRR
;
A
#
# COMPACT_ATOMS: atom_id res chain seq x y z
N MET A 1 -0.12 -21.21 -2.13
CA MET A 1 -0.93 -19.97 -2.07
C MET A 1 -2.17 -20.16 -2.93
N LYS A 2 -3.35 -19.78 -2.44
CA LYS A 2 -4.60 -19.87 -3.20
C LYS A 2 -4.59 -18.93 -4.40
N THR A 3 -5.11 -19.38 -5.52
CA THR A 3 -5.31 -18.57 -6.72
C THR A 3 -6.53 -17.69 -6.54
N ILE A 4 -6.33 -16.37 -6.48
CA ILE A 4 -7.41 -15.39 -6.45
C ILE A 4 -7.76 -15.01 -7.89
N ASN A 5 -9.04 -14.83 -8.19
CA ASN A 5 -9.46 -14.21 -9.44
C ASN A 5 -9.09 -12.72 -9.41
N GLN A 6 -7.95 -12.39 -10.02
CA GLN A 6 -7.40 -11.04 -9.99
C GLN A 6 -8.34 -10.02 -10.63
N TRP A 7 -9.06 -10.38 -11.70
CA TRP A 7 -10.00 -9.45 -12.35
C TRP A 7 -11.15 -9.05 -11.45
N ILE A 8 -11.74 -10.01 -10.73
CA ILE A 8 -12.80 -9.73 -9.75
C ILE A 8 -12.25 -8.87 -8.61
N LEU A 9 -11.07 -9.22 -8.08
CA LEU A 9 -10.43 -8.43 -7.03
C LEU A 9 -10.20 -6.98 -7.48
N GLN A 10 -9.61 -6.76 -8.66
CA GLN A 10 -9.36 -5.43 -9.20
C GLN A 10 -10.64 -4.64 -9.46
N LEU A 11 -11.69 -5.30 -9.94
CA LEU A 11 -13.01 -4.68 -10.12
C LEU A 11 -13.58 -4.21 -8.77
N LEU A 12 -13.53 -5.04 -7.74
CA LEU A 12 -14.02 -4.68 -6.40
C LEU A 12 -13.22 -3.52 -5.79
N LEU A 13 -11.89 -3.51 -5.96
CA LEU A 13 -11.04 -2.40 -5.51
C LEU A 13 -11.33 -1.10 -6.29
N ALA A 14 -11.60 -1.20 -7.58
CA ALA A 14 -12.01 -0.05 -8.41
C ALA A 14 -13.38 0.49 -7.97
N LEU A 15 -14.36 -0.37 -7.72
CA LEU A 15 -15.67 0.03 -7.19
C LEU A 15 -15.57 0.66 -5.80
N LEU A 16 -14.73 0.12 -4.92
CA LEU A 16 -14.42 0.73 -3.62
C LEU A 16 -13.81 2.12 -3.79
N SER A 17 -12.89 2.29 -4.75
CA SER A 17 -12.27 3.58 -5.08
C SER A 17 -13.28 4.61 -5.56
N LEU A 18 -14.14 4.22 -6.51
CA LEU A 18 -15.20 5.10 -7.00
C LEU A 18 -16.19 5.48 -5.90
N SER A 19 -16.55 4.52 -5.03
CA SER A 19 -17.42 4.78 -3.88
C SER A 19 -16.78 5.74 -2.88
N THR A 20 -15.49 5.56 -2.60
CA THR A 20 -14.71 6.43 -1.70
C THR A 20 -14.65 7.87 -2.24
N ILE A 21 -14.38 8.02 -3.54
CA ILE A 21 -14.38 9.32 -4.22
C ILE A 21 -15.78 9.96 -4.20
N GLY A 22 -16.84 9.16 -4.41
CA GLY A 22 -18.22 9.64 -4.33
C GLY A 22 -18.59 10.15 -2.94
N ILE A 23 -18.19 9.43 -1.89
CA ILE A 23 -18.36 9.84 -0.48
C ILE A 23 -17.62 11.15 -0.21
N TYR A 24 -16.37 11.26 -0.68
CA TYR A 24 -15.61 12.50 -0.59
C TYR A 24 -16.35 13.68 -1.21
N PHE A 25 -16.84 13.55 -2.45
CA PHE A 25 -17.57 14.65 -3.11
C PHE A 25 -18.89 14.99 -2.41
N TYR A 26 -19.56 14.03 -1.79
CA TYR A 26 -20.79 14.25 -1.03
C TYR A 26 -20.55 15.08 0.24
N PHE A 27 -19.47 14.80 0.97
CA PHE A 27 -19.12 15.50 2.21
C PHE A 27 -18.18 16.70 2.01
N LYS A 28 -17.76 16.99 0.77
CA LYS A 28 -16.84 18.08 0.44
C LYS A 28 -17.47 19.45 0.73
N ASN A 29 -17.32 19.91 1.96
CA ASN A 29 -17.72 21.27 2.36
C ASN A 29 -16.57 22.30 2.18
N GLN A 30 -15.32 21.83 2.09
CA GLN A 30 -14.13 22.68 1.98
C GLN A 30 -13.03 21.96 1.17
N THR A 31 -12.15 22.70 0.49
CA THR A 31 -11.14 22.19 -0.46
C THR A 31 -9.94 21.46 0.17
N TYR A 32 -9.94 21.24 1.49
CA TYR A 32 -8.74 20.83 2.23
C TYR A 32 -8.21 19.43 1.92
N PHE A 33 -9.03 18.51 1.38
CA PHE A 33 -8.68 17.10 1.19
C PHE A 33 -8.54 16.66 -0.27
N GLU A 34 -8.40 17.59 -1.22
CA GLU A 34 -8.24 17.26 -2.64
C GLU A 34 -7.02 16.37 -2.93
N PHE A 35 -5.96 16.50 -2.13
CA PHE A 35 -4.76 15.68 -2.22
C PHE A 35 -5.03 14.17 -1.96
N LEU A 36 -6.11 13.80 -1.26
CA LEU A 36 -6.45 12.38 -1.04
C LEU A 36 -6.75 11.66 -2.35
N ASN A 37 -7.35 12.36 -3.33
CA ASN A 37 -7.59 11.79 -4.65
C ASN A 37 -6.27 11.50 -5.38
N TRP A 38 -5.30 12.40 -5.25
CA TRP A 38 -3.96 12.21 -5.80
C TRP A 38 -3.24 11.04 -5.12
N ASN A 39 -3.32 10.95 -3.79
CA ASN A 39 -2.71 9.85 -3.05
C ASN A 39 -3.35 8.49 -3.41
N LEU A 40 -4.68 8.44 -3.59
CA LEU A 40 -5.36 7.24 -4.06
C LEU A 40 -4.93 6.84 -5.47
N PHE A 41 -4.77 7.82 -6.37
CA PHE A 41 -4.21 7.57 -7.70
C PHE A 41 -2.80 6.97 -7.61
N LEU A 42 -1.92 7.53 -6.78
CA LEU A 42 -0.57 6.99 -6.57
C LEU A 42 -0.60 5.58 -5.96
N ALA A 43 -1.55 5.27 -5.08
CA ALA A 43 -1.72 3.93 -4.50
C ALA A 43 -2.12 2.86 -5.53
N TRP A 44 -2.74 3.25 -6.65
CA TRP A 44 -3.05 2.33 -7.75
C TRP A 44 -1.81 1.93 -8.57
N ILE A 45 -0.80 2.79 -8.67
CA ILE A 45 0.41 2.56 -9.47
C ILE A 45 1.14 1.25 -9.09
N PRO A 46 1.51 0.99 -7.82
CA PRO A 46 2.17 -0.26 -7.48
C PRO A 46 1.26 -1.46 -7.74
N ASN A 47 -0.05 -1.33 -7.50
CA ASN A 47 -1.00 -2.42 -7.78
C ASN A 47 -1.09 -2.75 -9.28
N LEU A 48 -1.04 -1.76 -10.17
CA LEU A 48 -0.96 -1.98 -11.61
C LEU A 48 0.35 -2.64 -12.03
N PHE A 49 1.50 -2.19 -11.51
CA PHE A 49 2.78 -2.84 -11.79
C PHE A 49 2.82 -4.30 -11.30
N ALA A 50 2.27 -4.57 -10.12
CA ALA A 50 2.14 -5.93 -9.60
C ALA A 50 1.23 -6.80 -10.49
N LEU A 51 0.11 -6.25 -10.97
CA LEU A 51 -0.79 -6.96 -11.89
C LEU A 51 -0.08 -7.27 -13.21
N LEU A 52 0.66 -6.32 -13.78
CA LEU A 52 1.43 -6.55 -15.02
C LEU A 52 2.49 -7.63 -14.82
N THR A 53 3.25 -7.60 -13.73
CA THR A 53 4.22 -8.65 -13.39
C THR A 53 3.54 -10.01 -13.23
N TYR A 54 2.38 -10.07 -12.57
CA TYR A 54 1.60 -11.29 -12.40
C TYR A 54 1.08 -11.84 -13.73
N LEU A 55 0.53 -11.00 -14.61
CA LEU A 55 0.03 -11.41 -15.92
C LEU A 55 1.17 -11.90 -16.84
N LEU A 56 2.33 -11.27 -16.78
CA LEU A 56 3.53 -11.72 -17.50
C LEU A 56 4.03 -13.09 -17.00
N HIS A 57 3.99 -13.32 -15.69
CA HIS A 57 4.34 -14.62 -15.10
C HIS A 57 3.49 -15.78 -15.63
N LEU A 58 2.23 -15.52 -16.03
CA LEU A 58 1.34 -16.54 -16.61
C LEU A 58 1.62 -16.83 -18.09
N ARG A 59 2.45 -16.03 -18.77
CA ARG A 59 2.83 -16.24 -20.17
C ARG A 59 3.95 -17.27 -20.30
N ARG A 60 4.19 -17.76 -21.52
CA ARG A 60 5.35 -18.60 -21.80
C ARG A 60 6.64 -17.84 -21.52
N PRO A 61 7.62 -18.47 -20.85
CA PRO A 61 8.87 -17.81 -20.49
C PRO A 61 9.65 -17.44 -21.75
N SER A 62 10.10 -16.19 -21.80
CA SER A 62 11.04 -15.67 -22.80
C SER A 62 11.92 -14.59 -22.18
N LEU A 63 13.05 -14.25 -22.80
CA LEU A 63 13.94 -13.20 -22.29
C LEU A 63 13.19 -11.87 -22.13
N ILE A 64 12.38 -11.51 -23.12
CA ILE A 64 11.57 -10.28 -23.12
C ILE A 64 10.60 -10.26 -21.94
N VAL A 65 9.92 -11.38 -21.66
CA VAL A 65 9.00 -11.50 -20.53
C VAL A 65 9.72 -11.28 -19.19
N HIS A 66 10.91 -11.88 -19.00
CA HIS A 66 11.68 -11.69 -17.77
C HIS A 66 12.16 -10.24 -17.60
N VAL A 67 12.60 -9.58 -18.68
CA VAL A 67 13.01 -8.17 -18.64
C VAL A 67 11.84 -7.28 -18.20
N PHE A 68 10.66 -7.44 -18.81
CA PHE A 68 9.49 -6.64 -18.41
C PHE A 68 9.01 -6.97 -17.00
N MET A 69 9.06 -8.24 -16.57
CA MET A 69 8.75 -8.61 -15.18
C MET A 69 9.71 -7.95 -14.19
N PHE A 70 11.00 -7.86 -14.52
CA PHE A 70 11.98 -7.17 -13.70
C PHE A 70 11.70 -5.67 -13.63
N ILE A 71 11.43 -5.02 -14.77
CA ILE A 71 11.10 -3.58 -14.83
C ILE A 71 9.85 -3.28 -14.00
N PHE A 72 8.76 -4.02 -14.21
CA PHE A 72 7.54 -3.82 -13.43
C PHE A 72 7.69 -4.22 -11.96
N GLY A 73 8.53 -5.21 -11.64
CA GLY A 73 8.87 -5.56 -10.26
C GLY A 73 9.63 -4.43 -9.54
N LEU A 74 10.59 -3.80 -10.20
CA LEU A 74 11.29 -2.62 -9.67
C LEU A 74 10.35 -1.42 -9.54
N GLY A 75 9.52 -1.17 -10.56
CA GLY A 75 8.49 -0.13 -10.50
C GLY A 75 7.53 -0.36 -9.33
N TRP A 76 7.07 -1.59 -9.13
CA TRP A 76 6.26 -1.93 -7.97
C TRP A 76 6.97 -1.61 -6.65
N LEU A 77 8.23 -2.02 -6.48
CA LEU A 77 8.97 -1.76 -5.24
C LEU A 77 9.14 -0.26 -4.95
N LEU A 78 9.43 0.54 -5.98
CA LEU A 78 9.61 1.99 -5.87
C LEU A 78 8.30 2.71 -5.52
N PHE A 79 7.17 2.22 -6.04
CA PHE A 79 5.85 2.83 -5.85
C PHE A 79 5.04 2.26 -4.70
N LEU A 80 5.41 1.08 -4.18
CA LEU A 80 4.73 0.42 -3.08
C LEU A 80 4.50 1.33 -1.86
N PRO A 81 5.44 2.20 -1.43
CA PRO A 81 5.23 3.07 -0.27
C PRO A 81 3.96 3.93 -0.38
N ASN A 82 3.56 4.36 -1.59
CA ASN A 82 2.42 5.25 -1.81
C ASN A 82 1.08 4.65 -1.37
N ALA A 83 0.94 3.33 -1.37
CA ALA A 83 -0.31 2.67 -1.00
C ALA A 83 -0.57 2.72 0.53
N PRO A 84 0.35 2.26 1.41
CA PRO A 84 0.23 2.47 2.85
C PRO A 84 0.50 3.91 3.31
N TYR A 85 1.14 4.75 2.49
CA TYR A 85 1.37 6.17 2.80
C TYR A 85 0.08 6.90 3.20
N ILE A 86 -1.07 6.55 2.61
CA ILE A 86 -2.35 7.21 2.89
C ILE A 86 -2.73 7.15 4.38
N ILE A 87 -2.28 6.13 5.15
CA ILE A 87 -2.49 6.10 6.61
C ILE A 87 -1.97 7.39 7.27
N THR A 88 -0.84 7.89 6.79
CA THR A 88 -0.22 9.08 7.39
C THR A 88 -1.03 10.37 7.14
N ASP A 89 -2.01 10.37 6.22
CA ASP A 89 -2.91 11.50 6.01
C ASP A 89 -3.85 11.77 7.20
N PHE A 90 -3.99 10.85 8.14
CA PHE A 90 -4.70 11.10 9.41
C PHE A 90 -4.11 12.27 10.21
N ILE A 91 -2.85 12.65 9.97
CA ILE A 91 -2.23 13.81 10.61
C ILE A 91 -3.01 15.11 10.35
N HIS A 92 -3.70 15.21 9.20
CA HIS A 92 -4.48 16.40 8.85
C HIS A 92 -5.67 16.65 9.80
N LEU A 93 -6.26 15.60 10.37
CA LEU A 93 -7.30 15.76 11.41
C LEU A 93 -6.75 16.42 12.67
N THR A 94 -5.48 16.16 12.98
CA THR A 94 -4.81 16.76 14.13
C THR A 94 -4.45 18.22 13.85
N LEU A 95 -3.99 18.52 12.63
CA LEU A 95 -3.65 19.88 12.20
C LEU A 95 -4.88 20.79 12.12
N LEU A 96 -6.05 20.24 11.76
CA LEU A 96 -7.31 20.96 11.63
C LEU A 96 -8.18 20.92 12.91
N LYS A 97 -7.63 20.43 14.03
CA LYS A 97 -8.35 20.24 15.30
C LYS A 97 -9.14 21.46 15.75
N GLU A 98 -8.59 22.66 15.58
CA GLU A 98 -9.24 23.91 15.99
C GLU A 98 -10.52 24.20 15.21
N LEU A 99 -10.61 23.78 13.96
CA LEU A 99 -11.83 23.92 13.14
C LEU A 99 -12.96 23.01 13.63
N TYR A 100 -12.61 21.88 14.23
CA TYR A 100 -13.58 20.85 14.63
C TYR A 100 -14.16 21.06 16.04
N ILE A 101 -13.56 21.91 16.87
CA ILE A 101 -13.99 22.09 18.26
C ILE A 101 -14.79 23.38 18.38
N THR A 102 -16.11 23.25 18.56
CA THR A 102 -17.00 24.38 18.83
C THR A 102 -17.65 24.18 20.20
N LYS A 103 -17.60 25.19 21.07
CA LYS A 103 -18.17 25.14 22.44
C LYS A 103 -17.71 23.93 23.27
N LYS A 104 -16.43 23.55 23.15
CA LYS A 104 -15.82 22.35 23.80
C LYS A 104 -16.42 21.00 23.36
N ALA A 105 -17.17 20.95 22.26
CA ALA A 105 -17.68 19.73 21.66
C ALA A 105 -17.14 19.55 20.24
N TRP A 106 -16.99 18.30 19.81
CA TRP A 106 -16.61 17.96 18.45
C TRP A 106 -17.79 18.21 17.50
N SER A 107 -17.54 18.90 16.40
CA SER A 107 -18.51 19.07 15.33
C SER A 107 -18.71 17.76 14.56
N MET A 108 -19.86 17.62 13.89
CA MET A 108 -20.11 16.47 13.03
C MET A 108 -19.15 16.42 11.82
N GLU A 109 -18.59 17.56 11.43
CA GLU A 109 -17.63 17.69 10.33
C GLU A 109 -16.35 16.87 10.59
N TYR A 110 -15.89 16.80 11.84
CA TYR A 110 -14.77 15.93 12.23
C TYR A 110 -15.01 14.48 11.84
N TRP A 111 -16.22 13.96 12.12
CA TRP A 111 -16.55 12.56 11.84
C TRP A 111 -16.65 12.31 10.34
N ASN A 112 -17.18 13.26 9.58
CA ASN A 112 -17.23 13.18 8.13
C ASN A 112 -15.82 13.10 7.53
N ASP A 113 -14.91 13.96 7.98
CA ASP A 113 -13.52 13.98 7.50
C ASP A 113 -12.75 12.74 7.96
N PHE A 114 -12.95 12.31 9.22
CA PHE A 114 -12.35 11.10 9.77
C PHE A 114 -12.73 9.86 8.95
N PHE A 115 -14.02 9.65 8.69
CA PHE A 115 -14.47 8.50 7.92
C PHE A 115 -14.09 8.60 6.45
N THR A 116 -14.04 9.81 5.90
CA THR A 116 -13.53 10.02 4.53
C THR A 116 -12.06 9.59 4.45
N ILE A 117 -11.16 10.14 5.28
CA ILE A 117 -9.74 9.76 5.30
C ILE A 117 -9.58 8.26 5.59
N PHE A 118 -10.37 7.72 6.51
CA PHE A 118 -10.36 6.28 6.81
C PHE A 118 -10.68 5.43 5.59
N LEU A 119 -11.67 5.79 4.77
CA LEU A 119 -11.97 5.06 3.54
C LEU A 119 -10.82 5.14 2.52
N TYR A 120 -10.19 6.30 2.36
CA TYR A 120 -8.99 6.44 1.51
C TYR A 120 -7.84 5.56 2.02
N ALA A 121 -7.55 5.60 3.32
CA ALA A 121 -6.52 4.79 3.94
C ALA A 121 -6.83 3.29 3.77
N TRP A 122 -8.06 2.87 4.07
CA TRP A 122 -8.51 1.50 3.90
C TRP A 122 -8.32 1.00 2.47
N ASN A 123 -8.67 1.83 1.49
CA ASN A 123 -8.52 1.50 0.08
C ASN A 123 -7.04 1.39 -0.33
N GLY A 124 -6.20 2.36 0.04
CA GLY A 124 -4.76 2.31 -0.17
C GLY A 124 -4.13 1.06 0.42
N LEU A 125 -4.59 0.63 1.60
CA LEU A 125 -4.08 -0.56 2.27
C LEU A 125 -4.48 -1.85 1.55
N LEU A 126 -5.72 -1.95 1.06
CA LEU A 126 -6.15 -3.09 0.27
C LEU A 126 -5.42 -3.17 -1.09
N LEU A 127 -5.18 -2.02 -1.75
CA LEU A 127 -4.37 -1.93 -2.95
C LEU A 127 -2.92 -2.39 -2.69
N GLY A 128 -2.33 -1.92 -1.59
CA GLY A 128 -1.01 -2.35 -1.14
C GLY A 128 -0.94 -3.86 -0.92
N CYS A 129 -1.88 -4.42 -0.15
CA CYS A 129 -1.94 -5.86 0.14
C CYS A 129 -2.18 -6.71 -1.12
N SER A 130 -3.08 -6.28 -2.01
CA SER A 130 -3.33 -6.89 -3.33
C SER A 130 -2.03 -6.94 -4.15
N SER A 131 -1.32 -5.81 -4.25
CA SER A 131 -0.07 -5.72 -4.98
C SER A 131 1.01 -6.65 -4.42
N MET A 132 1.19 -6.66 -3.09
CA MET A 132 2.15 -7.53 -2.41
C MET A 132 1.78 -9.00 -2.59
N TYR A 133 0.49 -9.35 -2.57
CA TYR A 133 0.05 -10.73 -2.78
C TYR A 133 0.39 -11.24 -4.18
N MET A 134 0.13 -10.44 -5.22
CA MET A 134 0.47 -10.80 -6.60
C MET A 134 1.98 -11.02 -6.75
N ILE A 135 2.81 -10.12 -6.23
CA ILE A 135 4.27 -10.27 -6.29
C ILE A 135 4.76 -11.45 -5.44
N HIS A 136 4.19 -11.68 -4.26
CA HIS A 136 4.56 -12.79 -3.40
C HIS A 136 4.24 -14.15 -4.04
N VAL A 137 3.14 -14.27 -4.79
CA VAL A 137 2.86 -15.46 -5.60
C VAL A 137 3.96 -15.68 -6.63
N VAL A 138 4.34 -14.65 -7.38
CA VAL A 138 5.40 -14.73 -8.41
C VAL A 138 6.74 -15.10 -7.77
N MET A 139 7.14 -14.43 -6.69
CA MET A 139 8.38 -14.72 -5.97
C MET A 139 8.41 -16.15 -5.40
N THR A 140 7.30 -16.60 -4.80
CA THR A 140 7.19 -17.95 -4.24
C THR A 140 7.36 -19.02 -5.33
N LYS A 141 6.89 -18.76 -6.55
CA LYS A 141 7.05 -19.68 -7.69
C LYS A 141 8.49 -19.76 -8.20
N HIS A 142 9.25 -18.67 -8.18
CA HIS A 142 10.63 -18.64 -8.69
C HIS A 142 11.69 -18.97 -7.64
N TRP A 143 11.49 -18.54 -6.40
CA TRP A 143 12.51 -18.56 -5.34
C TRP A 143 12.10 -19.37 -4.11
N GLY A 144 10.90 -19.93 -4.10
CA GLY A 144 10.38 -20.73 -3.00
C GLY A 144 9.80 -19.90 -1.85
N HIS A 145 9.17 -20.60 -0.91
CA HIS A 145 8.35 -19.99 0.15
C HIS A 145 9.18 -19.21 1.18
N ILE A 146 10.33 -19.73 1.61
CA ILE A 146 11.13 -19.09 2.67
C ILE A 146 11.70 -17.75 2.16
N LEU A 147 12.34 -17.77 1.00
CA LEU A 147 12.96 -16.58 0.43
C LEU A 147 11.92 -15.52 0.06
N SER A 148 10.74 -15.92 -0.44
CA SER A 148 9.67 -14.97 -0.75
C SER A 148 9.15 -14.24 0.49
N TRP A 149 9.05 -14.90 1.64
CA TRP A 149 8.68 -14.25 2.91
C TRP A 149 9.77 -13.30 3.43
N LEU A 150 11.04 -13.69 3.35
CA LEU A 150 12.15 -12.81 3.70
C LEU A 150 12.12 -11.53 2.85
N LEU A 151 11.85 -11.66 1.55
CA LEU A 151 11.68 -10.52 0.66
C LEU A 151 10.46 -9.65 1.06
N MET A 152 9.34 -10.22 1.49
CA MET A 152 8.20 -9.42 1.99
C MET A 152 8.56 -8.61 3.25
N ILE A 153 9.38 -9.15 4.16
CA ILE A 153 9.87 -8.40 5.33
C ILE A 153 10.74 -7.23 4.87
N VAL A 154 11.72 -7.50 4.00
CA VAL A 154 12.63 -6.46 3.47
C VAL A 154 11.85 -5.39 2.73
N THR A 155 10.94 -5.77 1.84
CA THR A 155 10.08 -4.84 1.10
C THR A 155 9.22 -3.99 2.02
N SER A 156 8.71 -4.55 3.13
CA SER A 156 7.91 -3.78 4.09
C SER A 156 8.75 -2.72 4.79
N LEU A 157 9.99 -3.06 5.20
CA LEU A 157 10.93 -2.09 5.78
C LEU A 157 11.35 -1.00 4.79
N LEU A 158 11.66 -1.39 3.54
CA LEU A 158 11.93 -0.43 2.47
C LEU A 158 10.73 0.49 2.20
N SER A 159 9.51 -0.03 2.33
CA SER A 159 8.29 0.78 2.18
C SER A 159 8.13 1.78 3.32
N GLY A 160 8.47 1.37 4.56
CA GLY A 160 8.54 2.29 5.70
C GLY A 160 9.55 3.41 5.48
N TYR A 161 10.68 3.10 4.85
CA TYR A 161 11.67 4.11 4.45
C TYR A 161 11.17 5.03 3.33
N GLY A 162 10.50 4.48 2.31
CA GLY A 162 9.86 5.30 1.27
C GLY A 162 8.82 6.28 1.82
N ILE A 163 8.04 5.87 2.83
CA ILE A 163 7.09 6.76 3.51
C ILE A 163 7.81 7.89 4.26
N LEU A 164 8.91 7.59 4.95
CA LEU A 164 9.73 8.60 5.63
C LEU A 164 10.21 9.65 4.62
N LEU A 165 10.77 9.22 3.49
CA LEU A 165 11.24 10.12 2.43
C LEU A 165 10.13 11.01 1.89
N GLY A 166 8.93 10.46 1.68
CA GLY A 166 7.78 11.24 1.23
C GLY A 166 7.28 12.25 2.27
N ARG A 167 7.28 11.89 3.56
CA ARG A 167 6.72 12.76 4.62
C ARG A 167 7.67 13.83 5.13
N GLU A 168 8.88 13.44 5.49
CA GLU A 168 9.84 14.35 6.11
C GLU A 168 10.61 15.14 5.05
N TYR A 169 10.95 14.49 3.94
CA TYR A 169 11.82 15.05 2.90
C TYR A 169 11.07 15.46 1.63
N ARG A 170 9.74 15.23 1.57
CA ARG A 170 8.86 15.57 0.43
C ARG A 170 9.33 15.00 -0.92
N LEU A 171 10.07 13.89 -0.88
CA LEU A 171 10.51 13.18 -2.07
C LEU A 171 9.42 12.24 -2.57
N ASN A 172 9.03 12.39 -3.83
CA ASN A 172 8.14 11.47 -4.52
C ASN A 172 8.94 10.32 -5.13
N SER A 173 8.24 9.22 -5.45
CA SER A 173 8.83 8.06 -6.14
C SER A 173 9.51 8.42 -7.47
N TRP A 174 9.11 9.53 -8.12
CA TRP A 174 9.70 10.00 -9.39
C TRP A 174 11.00 10.79 -9.19
N ASP A 175 11.19 11.40 -8.01
CA ASP A 175 12.39 12.20 -7.71
C ASP A 175 13.62 11.28 -7.58
N ALA A 176 13.41 10.04 -7.15
CA ALA A 176 14.44 9.00 -7.15
C ALA A 176 15.04 8.70 -8.55
N LEU A 177 14.33 9.04 -9.63
CA LEU A 177 14.77 8.82 -11.01
C LEU A 177 15.44 10.07 -11.62
N LEU A 178 15.26 11.24 -11.03
CA LEU A 178 15.53 12.53 -11.68
C LEU A 178 16.44 13.46 -10.88
N ASP A 179 16.55 13.29 -9.56
CA ASP A 179 17.20 14.28 -8.70
C ASP A 179 18.67 13.95 -8.39
N ILE A 180 19.53 14.98 -8.45
CA ILE A 180 20.98 14.89 -8.26
C ILE A 180 21.34 14.92 -6.76
N ASP A 181 20.45 15.45 -5.90
CA ASP A 181 20.72 15.67 -4.47
C ASP A 181 20.21 14.54 -3.55
N ILE A 182 19.84 13.39 -4.13
CA ILE A 182 19.35 12.21 -3.40
C ILE A 182 20.35 11.78 -2.33
N VAL A 183 21.65 11.79 -2.63
CA VAL A 183 22.71 11.33 -1.72
C VAL A 183 22.75 12.14 -0.43
N ASN A 184 22.69 13.47 -0.53
CA ASN A 184 22.67 14.36 0.64
C ASN A 184 21.40 14.17 1.49
N THR A 185 20.28 13.84 0.85
CA THR A 185 19.03 13.56 1.55
C THR A 185 19.07 12.21 2.27
N LEU A 186 19.64 11.18 1.63
CA LEU A 186 19.87 9.87 2.26
C LEU A 186 20.75 9.99 3.50
N GLU A 187 21.86 10.73 3.44
CA GLU A 187 22.74 10.92 4.60
C GLU A 187 22.02 11.59 5.78
N LYS A 188 21.23 12.64 5.53
CA LYS A 188 20.46 13.33 6.57
C LYS A 188 19.34 12.48 7.18
N SER A 189 18.82 11.51 6.42
CA SER A 189 17.74 10.64 6.86
C SER A 189 18.19 9.55 7.85
N ILE A 190 19.50 9.34 8.01
CA ILE A 190 20.03 8.31 8.90
C ILE A 190 20.22 8.89 10.30
N HIS A 191 19.13 8.96 11.05
CA HIS A 191 19.13 9.28 12.48
C HIS A 191 18.18 8.35 13.24
N LYS A 192 18.29 8.33 14.58
CA LYS A 192 17.65 7.33 15.43
C LYS A 192 16.12 7.33 15.27
N GLU A 193 15.51 8.51 15.25
CA GLU A 193 14.07 8.72 15.16
C GLU A 193 13.52 8.24 13.81
N ALA A 194 14.20 8.59 12.70
CA ALA A 194 13.89 8.09 11.36
C ALA A 194 13.95 6.56 11.28
N ILE A 195 15.00 5.94 11.82
CA ILE A 195 15.13 4.47 11.81
C ILE A 195 13.98 3.82 12.58
N ILE A 196 13.64 4.33 13.77
CA ILE A 196 12.51 3.84 14.57
C ILE A 196 11.21 3.97 13.77
N PHE A 197 10.99 5.12 13.13
CA PHE A 197 9.82 5.35 12.29
C PHE A 197 9.74 4.31 11.15
N CYS A 198 10.82 4.10 10.39
CA CYS A 198 10.85 3.14 9.30
C CYS A 198 10.57 1.71 9.75
N VAL A 199 11.14 1.31 10.90
CA VAL A 199 10.90 -0.03 11.47
C VAL A 199 9.45 -0.19 11.91
N LEU A 200 8.86 0.81 12.58
CA LEU A 200 7.46 0.76 13.02
C LEU A 200 6.51 0.72 11.83
N VAL A 201 6.69 1.60 10.85
CA VAL A 201 5.86 1.62 9.64
C VAL A 201 6.02 0.32 8.84
N GLY A 202 7.26 -0.16 8.68
CA GLY A 202 7.53 -1.43 8.01
C GLY A 202 6.91 -2.62 8.75
N PHE A 203 6.91 -2.62 10.08
CA PHE A 203 6.22 -3.62 10.88
C PHE A 203 4.71 -3.57 10.66
N VAL A 204 4.10 -2.38 10.64
CA VAL A 204 2.66 -2.22 10.35
C VAL A 204 2.33 -2.78 8.96
N ILE A 205 3.08 -2.40 7.92
CA ILE A 205 2.89 -2.91 6.55
C ILE A 205 3.00 -4.43 6.52
N PHE A 206 4.02 -5.00 7.16
CA PHE A 206 4.23 -6.44 7.20
C PHE A 206 3.12 -7.18 7.95
N ALA A 207 2.68 -6.66 9.11
CA ALA A 207 1.61 -7.25 9.91
C ALA A 207 0.28 -7.24 9.16
N MET A 208 -0.02 -6.13 8.47
CA MET A 208 -1.20 -6.00 7.62
C MET A 208 -1.18 -6.99 6.47
N TYR A 209 -0.05 -7.08 5.75
CA TYR A 209 0.11 -8.01 4.65
C TYR A 209 -0.01 -9.47 5.12
N THR A 210 0.62 -9.81 6.26
CA THR A 210 0.55 -11.15 6.84
C THR A 210 -0.89 -11.50 7.21
N THR A 211 -1.64 -10.56 7.80
CA THR A 211 -3.06 -10.74 8.10
C THR A 211 -3.87 -11.02 6.83
N PHE A 212 -3.66 -10.22 5.78
CA PHE A 212 -4.30 -10.42 4.48
C PHE A 212 -3.97 -11.80 3.88
N TYR A 213 -2.70 -12.19 3.90
CA TYR A 213 -2.24 -13.51 3.45
C TYR A 213 -2.95 -14.63 4.21
N LEU A 214 -3.03 -14.54 5.54
CA LEU A 214 -3.64 -15.54 6.40
C LEU A 214 -5.15 -15.63 6.18
N LEU A 215 -5.85 -14.52 5.96
CA LEU A 215 -7.27 -14.55 5.62
C LEU A 215 -7.52 -15.27 4.31
N ILE A 216 -6.72 -15.02 3.27
CA ILE A 216 -6.87 -15.69 1.99
C ILE A 216 -6.54 -17.19 2.10
N ASN A 217 -5.39 -17.52 2.69
CA ASN A 217 -4.84 -18.88 2.66
C ASN A 217 -5.30 -19.76 3.82
N GLY A 218 -5.67 -19.17 4.95
CA GLY A 218 -6.09 -19.86 6.18
C GLY A 218 -7.57 -20.29 6.19
N ILE A 219 -8.46 -19.62 5.44
CA ILE A 219 -9.89 -19.98 5.37
C ILE A 219 -10.09 -21.24 4.50
N GLY A 220 -9.56 -22.39 4.91
CA GLY A 220 -9.68 -23.65 4.17
C GLY A 220 -8.75 -24.78 4.58
N SER A 221 -7.97 -24.62 5.66
CA SER A 221 -7.14 -25.70 6.21
C SER A 221 -7.89 -26.61 7.20
N THR A 222 -9.20 -26.46 7.37
CA THR A 222 -10.04 -27.49 7.98
C THR A 222 -10.15 -28.67 7.02
N ARG A 223 -9.10 -29.50 6.99
CA ARG A 223 -9.27 -30.93 6.70
C ARG A 223 -10.37 -31.41 7.65
N LEU A 224 -11.50 -31.80 7.09
CA LEU A 224 -12.46 -32.69 7.74
C LEU A 224 -11.72 -34.01 8.02
N ALA A 225 -10.97 -34.01 9.12
CA ALA A 225 -10.34 -35.20 9.70
C ALA A 225 -11.33 -35.85 10.67
N THR A 226 -12.52 -36.21 10.17
CA THR A 226 -13.52 -37.09 10.79
C THR A 226 -14.49 -37.42 9.65
N ASN A 227 -14.43 -38.58 8.98
CA ASN A 227 -14.56 -39.90 9.56
C ASN A 227 -13.72 -40.94 8.79
N ARG A 228 -12.80 -41.58 9.51
CA ARG A 228 -12.57 -43.02 9.34
C ARG A 228 -13.61 -43.74 10.17
N ARG A 229 -14.43 -44.57 9.55
CA ARG A 229 -14.70 -45.97 9.90
C ARG A 229 -15.58 -46.58 8.83
#